data_AF-A0A2D8AE84-F1
#
_entry.id   AF-A0A2D8AE84-F1
#
_cell.length_a   1.000
_cell.length_b   1.000
_cell.length_c   1.000
_cell.angle_alpha   90.00
_cell.angle_beta   90.00
_cell.angle_gamma   90.00
#
_symmetry.space_group_name_H-M   'P 1'
#
loop_
_entity.id
_entity.type
_entity.pdbx_description
1 polymer ?
#
loop_
_entity_poly.entity_id
_entity_poly.type
_entity_poly.pdbx_seq_one_letter_code
_entity_poly.pdbx_strand_id
1 'polypeptide(L)'
;MVELEFQQKTKALIDSLKSICAHYGLGNDGNEFKIITQTFLYKFLNDKFAYEAKQIDEKVASSEKWEEALVAMSEDELEMLQLQMGGDTARLKPHHFISYLFSQQNAPDFAKLFDDTLRDIA
;
A
#
# COMPACT_ATOMS: atom_id res chain seq x y z
N MET A 1 11.70 -22.21 -13.59
CA MET A 1 11.43 -21.32 -14.74
C MET A 1 10.68 -20.06 -14.29
N VAL A 2 9.58 -20.21 -13.55
CA VAL A 2 8.80 -19.10 -12.95
C VAL A 2 9.59 -18.26 -11.93
N GLU A 3 10.41 -18.89 -11.08
CA GLU A 3 11.22 -18.18 -10.08
C GLU A 3 12.23 -17.20 -10.69
N LEU A 4 12.91 -17.61 -11.78
CA LEU A 4 13.86 -16.77 -12.49
C LEU A 4 13.16 -15.55 -13.12
N GLU A 5 11.96 -15.75 -13.66
CA GLU A 5 11.13 -14.69 -14.22
C GLU A 5 10.70 -13.68 -13.14
N PHE A 6 10.24 -14.15 -11.97
CA PHE A 6 9.91 -13.28 -10.86
C PHE A 6 11.13 -12.48 -10.38
N GLN A 7 12.28 -13.13 -10.26
CA GLN A 7 13.50 -12.43 -9.87
C GLN A 7 13.87 -11.32 -10.87
N GLN A 8 13.76 -11.59 -12.17
CA GLN A 8 14.03 -10.60 -13.22
C GLN A 8 13.03 -9.43 -13.16
N LYS A 9 11.74 -9.71 -13.00
CA LYS A 9 10.70 -8.66 -12.86
C LYS A 9 10.92 -7.81 -11.61
N THR A 10 11.26 -8.42 -10.48
CA THR A 10 11.56 -7.69 -9.24
C THR A 10 12.78 -6.79 -9.40
N LYS A 11 13.85 -7.27 -10.03
CA LYS A 11 15.02 -6.44 -10.34
C LYS A 11 14.66 -5.25 -11.24
N ALA A 12 13.88 -5.50 -12.30
CA ALA A 12 13.43 -4.44 -13.21
C ALA A 12 12.56 -3.39 -12.50
N LEU A 13 11.68 -3.81 -11.58
CA LEU A 13 10.89 -2.90 -10.74
C LEU A 13 11.79 -2.04 -9.85
N ILE A 14 12.77 -2.65 -9.17
CA ILE A 14 13.73 -1.94 -8.32
C ILE A 14 14.53 -0.93 -9.15
N ASP A 15 15.06 -1.35 -10.31
CA ASP A 15 15.82 -0.46 -11.19
C ASP A 15 14.97 0.71 -11.72
N SER A 16 13.69 0.47 -12.00
CA SER A 16 12.74 1.53 -12.38
C SER A 16 12.53 2.54 -11.24
N LEU A 17 12.34 2.07 -10.01
CA LEU A 17 12.18 2.94 -8.84
C LEU A 17 13.45 3.75 -8.53
N LYS A 18 14.63 3.12 -8.65
CA LYS A 18 15.93 3.79 -8.53
C LYS A 18 16.10 4.86 -9.60
N SER A 19 15.76 4.55 -10.86
CA SER A 19 15.81 5.50 -11.96
C SER A 19 14.91 6.72 -11.68
N ILE A 20 13.69 6.52 -11.17
CA ILE A 20 12.80 7.61 -10.77
C ILE A 20 13.47 8.46 -9.67
N CYS A 21 14.01 7.86 -8.62
CA CYS A 21 14.70 8.60 -7.55
C CYS A 21 15.88 9.41 -8.09
N ALA A 22 16.68 8.82 -8.98
CA ALA A 22 17.79 9.50 -9.64
C ALA A 22 17.35 10.69 -10.49
N HIS A 23 16.23 10.57 -11.22
CA HIS A 23 15.65 11.67 -12.00
C HIS A 23 15.23 12.87 -11.13
N TYR A 24 14.83 12.63 -9.89
CA TYR A 24 14.48 13.67 -8.92
C TYR A 24 15.66 14.08 -8.01
N GLY A 25 16.90 13.71 -8.37
CA GLY A 25 18.11 14.17 -7.67
C GLY A 25 18.45 13.39 -6.40
N LEU A 26 17.82 12.24 -6.17
CA LEU A 26 18.03 11.39 -5.00
C LEU A 26 18.84 10.12 -5.31
N GLY A 27 19.40 9.99 -6.51
CA GLY A 27 20.09 8.76 -6.92
C GLY A 27 21.35 8.48 -6.10
N ASN A 28 21.58 7.22 -5.71
CA ASN A 28 22.71 6.78 -4.88
C ASN A 28 22.80 7.46 -3.51
N ASP A 29 21.70 8.03 -3.02
CA ASP A 29 21.61 8.66 -1.69
C ASP A 29 20.88 7.75 -0.69
N GLY A 30 21.16 7.92 0.61
CA GLY A 30 20.48 7.17 1.66
C GLY A 30 18.95 7.36 1.65
N ASN A 31 18.45 8.48 1.13
CA ASN A 31 17.01 8.72 0.98
C ASN A 31 16.38 7.93 -0.18
N GLU A 32 17.13 7.57 -1.23
CA GLU A 32 16.65 6.62 -2.27
C GLU A 32 16.20 5.31 -1.63
N PHE A 33 17.07 4.74 -0.79
CA PHE A 33 16.77 3.51 -0.08
C PHE A 33 15.55 3.65 0.83
N LYS A 34 15.44 4.75 1.59
CA LYS A 34 14.28 4.99 2.47
C LYS A 34 12.97 5.09 1.70
N ILE A 35 12.93 5.90 0.64
CA ILE A 35 11.72 6.08 -0.17
C ILE A 35 11.29 4.75 -0.78
N ILE A 36 12.23 4.01 -1.39
CA ILE A 36 11.91 2.73 -2.04
C ILE A 36 11.38 1.72 -1.00
N THR A 37 12.09 1.54 0.11
CA THR A 37 11.70 0.58 1.15
C THR A 37 10.37 0.92 1.81
N GLN A 38 10.12 2.19 2.14
CA GLN A 38 8.85 2.65 2.69
C GLN A 38 7.69 2.46 1.71
N THR A 39 7.91 2.79 0.43
CA THR A 39 6.89 2.58 -0.62
C THR A 39 6.56 1.10 -0.79
N PHE A 40 7.57 0.22 -0.78
CA PHE A 40 7.36 -1.23 -0.83
C PHE A 40 6.62 -1.76 0.39
N LEU A 41 7.03 -1.34 1.60
CA LEU A 41 6.36 -1.72 2.83
C LEU A 41 4.89 -1.29 2.79
N TYR A 42 4.62 -0.05 2.41
CA TYR A 42 3.27 0.48 2.30
C TYR A 42 2.40 -0.30 1.30
N LYS A 43 2.97 -0.64 0.13
CA LYS A 43 2.30 -1.49 -0.86
C LYS A 43 2.01 -2.89 -0.30
N PHE A 44 2.98 -3.50 0.36
CA PHE A 44 2.82 -4.81 1.00
C PHE A 44 1.72 -4.80 2.06
N LEU A 45 1.66 -3.77 2.90
CA LEU A 45 0.62 -3.63 3.93
C LEU A 45 -0.78 -3.54 3.32
N ASN A 46 -0.95 -2.74 2.25
CA ASN A 46 -2.22 -2.65 1.52
C ASN A 46 -2.60 -3.98 0.88
N ASP A 47 -1.67 -4.65 0.20
CA ASP A 47 -1.92 -5.91 -0.50
C ASP A 47 -2.28 -7.04 0.48
N LYS A 48 -1.56 -7.12 1.61
CA LYS A 48 -1.86 -8.08 2.67
C LYS A 48 -3.24 -7.81 3.27
N PHE A 49 -3.54 -6.57 3.61
CA PHE A 49 -4.84 -6.19 4.15
C PHE A 49 -5.99 -6.58 3.20
N ALA A 50 -5.85 -6.25 1.91
CA ALA A 50 -6.81 -6.62 0.89
C ALA A 50 -6.95 -8.15 0.75
N TYR A 51 -5.84 -8.89 0.79
CA TYR A 51 -5.87 -10.35 0.74
C TYR A 51 -6.68 -10.95 1.89
N GLU A 52 -6.41 -10.52 3.13
CA GLU A 52 -7.10 -11.00 4.34
C GLU A 52 -8.58 -10.60 4.34
N ALA A 53 -8.89 -9.36 3.97
CA ALA A 53 -10.27 -8.89 3.86
C ALA A 53 -11.09 -9.76 2.89
N LYS A 54 -10.50 -10.16 1.76
CA LYS A 54 -11.14 -11.05 0.77
C LYS A 54 -11.32 -12.49 1.26
N GLN A 55 -10.56 -12.94 2.25
CA GLN A 55 -10.80 -14.27 2.86
C GLN A 55 -12.02 -14.25 3.79
N ILE A 56 -12.34 -13.09 4.36
CA ILE A 56 -13.38 -12.94 5.39
C ILE A 56 -14.71 -12.51 4.77
N ASP A 57 -14.69 -11.55 3.85
CA ASP A 57 -15.89 -10.95 3.26
C ASP A 57 -15.99 -11.21 1.75
N GLU A 58 -17.04 -11.94 1.35
CA GLU A 58 -17.28 -12.33 -0.04
C GLU A 58 -17.63 -11.14 -0.96
N LYS A 59 -18.20 -10.05 -0.43
CA LYS A 59 -18.44 -8.81 -1.20
C LYS A 59 -17.12 -8.13 -1.54
N VAL A 60 -16.16 -8.12 -0.61
CA VAL A 60 -14.81 -7.61 -0.87
C VAL A 60 -14.08 -8.50 -1.87
N ALA A 61 -14.24 -9.83 -1.78
CA ALA A 61 -13.65 -10.80 -2.70
C ALA A 61 -14.16 -10.70 -4.13
N SER A 62 -15.47 -10.46 -4.29
CA SER A 62 -16.15 -10.35 -5.59
C SER A 62 -16.13 -8.94 -6.18
N SER A 63 -15.69 -7.93 -5.43
CA SER A 63 -15.56 -6.57 -5.93
C SER A 63 -14.42 -6.43 -6.94
N GLU A 64 -14.67 -5.72 -8.04
CA GLU A 64 -13.64 -5.30 -8.99
C GLU A 64 -12.58 -4.42 -8.31
N LYS A 65 -13.02 -3.58 -7.36
CA LYS A 65 -12.17 -2.71 -6.55
C LYS A 65 -12.50 -2.90 -5.08
N TRP A 66 -11.61 -3.62 -4.39
CA TRP A 66 -11.79 -3.95 -2.98
C TRP A 66 -11.85 -2.68 -2.10
N GLU A 67 -11.11 -1.63 -2.48
CA GLU A 67 -11.09 -0.36 -1.76
C GLU A 67 -12.48 0.29 -1.71
N GLU A 68 -13.22 0.29 -2.82
CA GLU A 68 -14.56 0.89 -2.89
C GLU A 68 -15.56 0.10 -2.03
N ALA A 69 -15.46 -1.23 -2.01
CA ALA A 69 -16.29 -2.08 -1.17
C ALA A 69 -16.06 -1.81 0.33
N LEU A 70 -14.81 -1.62 0.73
CA LEU A 70 -14.46 -1.31 2.12
C LEU A 70 -14.80 0.13 2.52
N VAL A 71 -14.64 1.10 1.62
CA VAL A 71 -15.04 2.49 1.85
C VAL A 71 -16.55 2.61 2.06
N ALA A 72 -17.33 1.73 1.42
CA ALA A 72 -18.78 1.68 1.58
C ALA A 72 -19.24 1.03 2.89
N MET A 73 -18.35 0.36 3.63
CA MET A 73 -18.67 -0.19 4.95
C MET A 73 -18.78 0.93 5.98
N SER A 74 -19.64 0.74 6.98
CA SER A 74 -19.61 1.54 8.20
C SER A 74 -18.33 1.29 9.00
N GLU A 75 -17.98 2.22 9.90
CA GLU A 75 -16.81 2.07 10.77
C GLU A 75 -16.88 0.79 11.60
N ASP A 76 -18.07 0.48 12.16
CA ASP A 76 -18.30 -0.74 12.94
C ASP A 76 -18.12 -2.02 12.11
N GLU A 77 -18.60 -2.04 10.87
CA GLU A 77 -18.41 -3.18 9.96
C GLU A 77 -16.94 -3.39 9.62
N LEU A 78 -16.21 -2.30 9.34
CA LEU A 78 -14.78 -2.37 9.05
C LEU A 78 -13.97 -2.77 10.29
N GLU A 79 -14.35 -2.33 11.48
CA GLU A 79 -13.73 -2.75 12.73
C GLU A 79 -13.94 -4.24 12.97
N MET A 80 -15.18 -4.73 12.81
CA MET A 80 -15.51 -6.15 12.95
C MET A 80 -14.75 -7.03 11.95
N LEU A 81 -14.67 -6.61 10.68
CA LEU A 81 -13.87 -7.29 9.66
C LEU A 81 -12.41 -7.41 10.09
N GLN A 82 -11.84 -6.32 10.59
CA GLN A 82 -10.45 -6.30 11.05
C GLN A 82 -10.24 -7.19 12.27
N LEU A 83 -11.14 -7.20 13.25
CA LEU A 83 -11.05 -8.09 14.42
C LEU A 83 -10.96 -9.59 14.04
N GLN A 84 -11.47 -9.98 12.87
CA GLN A 84 -11.39 -11.34 12.35
C GLN A 84 -10.06 -11.65 11.62
N MET A 85 -9.27 -10.63 11.25
CA MET A 85 -7.96 -10.81 10.62
C MET A 85 -6.89 -11.22 11.65
N GLY A 86 -5.84 -11.91 11.17
CA GLY A 86 -4.66 -12.27 11.96
C GLY A 86 -3.94 -11.05 12.56
N GLY A 87 -3.30 -11.25 13.71
CA GLY A 87 -2.56 -10.19 14.43
C GLY A 87 -1.33 -9.66 13.71
N ASP A 88 -0.92 -10.31 12.61
CA ASP A 88 0.16 -9.90 11.73
C ASP A 88 -0.32 -9.02 10.55
N THR A 89 -1.60 -8.67 10.50
CA THR A 89 -2.20 -7.79 9.49
C THR A 89 -2.40 -6.39 10.05
N ALA A 90 -1.83 -5.39 9.38
CA ALA A 90 -1.98 -3.99 9.78
C ALA A 90 -3.45 -3.55 9.75
N ARG A 91 -3.83 -2.67 10.66
CA ARG A 91 -5.17 -2.08 10.71
C ARG A 91 -5.21 -0.86 9.80
N LEU A 92 -5.97 -0.93 8.72
CA LEU A 92 -6.07 0.14 7.72
C LEU A 92 -7.46 0.76 7.73
N LYS A 93 -7.49 2.08 7.65
CA LYS A 93 -8.69 2.89 7.45
C LYS A 93 -8.80 3.31 5.99
N PRO A 94 -9.98 3.75 5.51
CA PRO A 94 -10.16 4.21 4.13
C PRO A 94 -9.13 5.26 3.67
N HIS A 95 -8.73 6.18 4.56
CA HIS A 95 -7.72 7.20 4.27
C HIS A 95 -6.27 6.68 4.23
N HIS A 96 -6.04 5.43 4.62
CA HIS A 96 -4.74 4.76 4.50
C HIS A 96 -4.55 4.06 3.16
N PHE A 97 -5.61 3.87 2.38
CA PHE A 97 -5.51 3.11 1.13
C PHE A 97 -4.70 3.86 0.07
N ILE A 98 -3.99 3.10 -0.76
CA ILE A 98 -3.22 3.67 -1.88
C ILE A 98 -4.12 4.48 -2.80
N SER A 99 -5.37 4.06 -3.03
CA SER A 99 -6.34 4.77 -3.86
C SER A 99 -6.64 6.17 -3.30
N TYR A 100 -6.75 6.31 -1.97
CA TYR A 100 -6.94 7.59 -1.31
C TYR A 100 -5.74 8.50 -1.53
N LEU A 101 -4.52 8.01 -1.23
CA LEU A 101 -3.30 8.82 -1.39
C LEU A 101 -3.07 9.19 -2.86
N PHE A 102 -3.30 8.27 -3.79
CA PHE A 102 -3.18 8.52 -5.22
C PHE A 102 -4.14 9.61 -5.70
N SER A 103 -5.36 9.67 -5.16
CA SER A 103 -6.31 10.74 -5.47
C SER A 103 -5.82 12.13 -5.03
N GLN A 104 -4.92 12.18 -4.04
CA GLN A 104 -4.36 13.40 -3.46
C GLN A 104 -2.93 13.69 -3.94
N GLN A 105 -2.38 12.92 -4.89
CA GLN A 105 -0.96 13.00 -5.28
C GLN A 105 -0.49 14.38 -5.77
N ASN A 106 -1.42 15.21 -6.28
CA ASN A 106 -1.14 16.56 -6.76
C ASN A 106 -1.54 17.66 -5.77
N ALA A 107 -2.05 17.28 -4.59
CA ALA A 107 -2.39 18.24 -3.55
C ALA A 107 -1.10 18.83 -2.94
N PRO A 108 -1.15 20.08 -2.44
CA PRO A 108 -0.07 20.62 -1.62
C PRO A 108 0.25 19.68 -0.45
N ASP A 109 1.51 19.64 -0.05
CA ASP A 109 1.98 18.85 1.08
C ASP A 109 1.72 17.34 0.97
N PHE A 110 1.63 16.78 -0.24
CA PHE A 110 1.47 15.33 -0.43
C PHE A 110 2.54 14.51 0.32
N ALA A 111 3.79 14.97 0.34
CA ALA A 111 4.86 14.31 1.10
C ALA A 111 4.52 14.19 2.60
N LYS A 112 3.91 15.23 3.18
CA LYS A 112 3.43 15.21 4.57
C LYS A 112 2.27 14.24 4.74
N LEU A 113 1.30 14.24 3.83
CA LEU A 113 0.19 13.29 3.85
C LEU A 113 0.69 11.84 3.80
N PHE A 114 1.67 11.56 2.95
CA PHE A 114 2.30 10.25 2.85
C PHE A 114 3.00 9.85 4.16
N ASP A 115 3.82 10.74 4.72
CA ASP A 115 4.50 10.51 6.01
C ASP A 115 3.53 10.30 7.17
N ASP A 116 2.48 11.14 7.27
CA ASP A 116 1.46 11.05 8.30
C ASP A 116 0.66 9.73 8.17
N THR A 117 0.39 9.29 6.95
CA THR A 117 -0.25 7.99 6.69
C THR A 117 0.61 6.83 7.20
N LEU A 118 1.91 6.81 6.89
CA LEU A 118 2.79 5.73 7.37
C LEU A 118 2.93 5.71 8.89
N ARG A 119 2.89 6.88 9.54
CA ARG A 119 2.93 6.99 11.00
C ARG A 119 1.64 6.55 11.67
N ASP A 120 0.48 6.79 11.05
CA ASP A 120 -0.82 6.37 11.59
C ASP A 120 -1.05 4.86 11.47
N ILE A 121 -0.34 4.19 10.54
CA ILE A 121 -0.37 2.72 10.38
C ILE A 121 0.57 2.01 11.37
N ALA A 122 1.67 2.65 11.80
CA ALA A 122 2.75 2.07 12.60
C ALA A 122 2.42 2.04 14.11
#